data_AF-A0A1Y4F791-F1
#
_entry.id   AF-A0A1Y4F791-F1
#
_cell.length_a   1.000
_cell.length_b   1.000
_cell.length_c   1.000
_cell.angle_alpha   90.00
_cell.angle_beta   90.00
_cell.angle_gamma   90.00
#
_symmetry.space_group_name_H-M   'P 1'
#
loop_
_entity.id
_entity.type
_entity.pdbx_description
1 polymer ?
#
loop_
_entity_poly.entity_id
_entity_poly.type
_entity_poly.pdbx_seq_one_letter_code
_entity_poly.pdbx_strand_id
1 'polypeptide(L)'
;MAPVCKYPRQIAVIKRKKLTLSIEANFELAGVAHNSRGEEYVVPPLTGHGPRSCFKWTLIDTSGVTAIYPSANIPFDDVATFSKRVDAVIQRNILLDSKTIKKEDSRSPAYTVKLRMREFKGRTPASILLEDGTKKEQLLNVVQYLRGQGENSRYREANEQQINAIEEAVSFLEKGILSEEAAENGSIVIYNIPQKILENRPAKGETKEHYFVYSFKIECLSGYEYPWQIQIHNSYCKIKKMKNETIQTIPETAILKASSSIMLTDYEMGYITDQIVKRKTNFEQAYFPKMFKESVEQERMLREYLKSNPQDQVA
;
A
#
# COMPACT_ATOMS: atom_id res chain seq x y z
N MET A 1 -2.38 -5.27 -40.89
CA MET A 1 -2.53 -4.37 -39.73
C MET A 1 -1.36 -4.61 -38.78
N ALA A 2 -0.73 -3.55 -38.27
CA ALA A 2 0.30 -3.70 -37.24
C ALA A 2 -0.34 -4.26 -35.95
N PRO A 3 0.36 -5.12 -35.20
CA PRO A 3 -0.15 -5.61 -33.92
C PRO A 3 -0.33 -4.43 -32.95
N VAL A 4 -1.53 -4.28 -32.39
CA VAL A 4 -1.85 -3.23 -31.40
C VAL A 4 -1.62 -3.78 -30.00
N CYS A 5 -0.81 -3.09 -29.19
CA CYS A 5 -0.60 -3.47 -27.79
C CYS A 5 -1.88 -3.26 -26.98
N LYS A 6 -2.33 -4.32 -26.27
CA LYS A 6 -3.57 -4.30 -25.46
C LYS A 6 -3.46 -3.39 -24.22
N TYR A 7 -2.26 -3.22 -23.69
CA TYR A 7 -2.01 -2.46 -22.45
C TYR A 7 -0.84 -1.48 -22.63
N PRO A 8 -0.98 -0.45 -23.48
CA PRO A 8 0.13 0.42 -23.89
C PRO A 8 0.67 1.30 -22.75
N ARG A 9 -0.08 1.46 -21.66
CA ARG A 9 0.31 2.24 -20.47
C ARG A 9 0.84 1.41 -19.31
N GLN A 10 0.84 0.08 -19.45
CA GLN A 10 1.30 -0.82 -18.41
C GLN A 10 2.81 -0.76 -18.28
N ILE A 11 3.30 -0.57 -17.05
CA ILE A 11 4.73 -0.40 -16.77
C ILE A 11 5.30 -1.56 -15.95
N ALA A 12 4.44 -2.26 -15.19
CA ALA A 12 4.83 -3.40 -14.40
C ALA A 12 3.66 -4.37 -14.23
N VAL A 13 3.96 -5.66 -14.20
CA VAL A 13 3.01 -6.74 -13.92
C VAL A 13 3.66 -7.77 -13.02
N ILE A 14 2.99 -8.11 -11.93
CA ILE A 14 3.33 -9.28 -11.13
C ILE A 14 2.19 -10.29 -11.23
N LYS A 15 2.47 -11.48 -11.74
CA LYS A 15 1.47 -12.52 -11.97
C LYS A 15 1.65 -13.66 -10.97
N ARG A 16 0.54 -14.06 -10.36
CA ARG A 16 0.34 -15.31 -9.63
C ARG A 16 -0.75 -16.11 -10.34
N LYS A 17 -1.01 -17.34 -9.90
CA LYS A 17 -1.96 -18.25 -10.56
C LYS A 17 -3.37 -17.68 -10.72
N LYS A 18 -3.89 -17.01 -9.68
CA LYS A 18 -5.27 -16.46 -9.63
C LYS A 18 -5.32 -14.96 -9.32
N LEU A 19 -4.15 -14.32 -9.27
CA LEU A 19 -4.02 -12.94 -8.85
C LEU A 19 -2.94 -12.26 -9.67
N THR A 20 -3.25 -11.10 -10.23
CA THR A 20 -2.28 -10.31 -11.00
C THR A 20 -2.29 -8.87 -10.51
N LEU A 21 -1.13 -8.34 -10.15
CA LEU A 21 -0.94 -6.91 -9.95
C LEU A 21 -0.52 -6.28 -11.28
N SER A 22 -1.25 -5.26 -11.72
CA SER A 22 -0.92 -4.44 -12.89
C SER A 22 -0.75 -2.98 -12.47
N ILE A 23 0.30 -2.34 -12.96
CA ILE A 23 0.57 -0.92 -12.71
C ILE A 23 0.63 -0.19 -14.05
N GLU A 24 -0.15 0.89 -14.14
CA GLU A 24 -0.26 1.74 -15.33
C GLU A 24 0.20 3.16 -15.03
N ALA A 25 0.94 3.76 -15.97
CA ALA A 25 1.28 5.18 -15.93
C ALA A 25 0.18 6.01 -16.61
N ASN A 26 -0.58 6.77 -15.81
CA ASN A 26 -1.61 7.68 -16.30
C ASN A 26 -1.16 9.11 -16.03
N PHE A 27 -0.38 9.66 -16.96
CA PHE A 27 0.15 11.02 -16.87
C PHE A 27 -0.59 11.96 -17.80
N GLU A 28 -0.70 13.20 -17.34
CA GLU A 28 -1.25 14.33 -18.07
C GLU A 28 -0.22 15.45 -17.99
N LEU A 29 -0.14 16.30 -19.01
CA LEU A 29 0.73 17.47 -18.95
C LEU A 29 0.11 18.53 -18.03
N ALA A 30 0.98 19.37 -17.45
CA ALA A 30 0.55 20.62 -16.85
C ALA A 30 -0.12 21.52 -17.91
N GLY A 31 -1.01 22.40 -17.47
CA GLY A 31 -1.83 23.25 -18.33
C GLY A 31 -3.24 23.41 -17.77
N VAL A 32 -4.22 23.54 -18.66
CA VAL A 32 -5.63 23.74 -18.28
C VAL A 32 -6.19 22.49 -17.60
N ALA A 33 -6.69 22.67 -16.38
CA ALA A 33 -7.32 21.63 -15.56
C ALA A 33 -8.69 22.09 -15.06
N HIS A 34 -9.50 21.14 -14.60
CA HIS A 34 -10.81 21.40 -14.03
C HIS A 34 -10.85 20.90 -12.59
N ASN A 35 -11.43 21.68 -11.68
CA ASN A 35 -11.63 21.24 -10.30
C ASN A 35 -12.88 20.33 -10.18
N SER A 36 -13.20 19.88 -8.96
CA SER A 36 -14.36 19.01 -8.71
C SER A 36 -15.72 19.65 -9.02
N ARG A 37 -15.77 20.98 -9.14
CA ARG A 37 -16.95 21.77 -9.54
C ARG A 37 -17.02 22.03 -11.04
N GLY A 38 -16.00 21.59 -11.80
CA GLY A 38 -15.88 21.85 -13.23
C GLY A 38 -15.34 23.24 -13.56
N GLU A 39 -14.80 23.98 -12.58
CA GLU A 39 -14.19 25.28 -12.82
C GLU A 39 -12.79 25.09 -13.41
N GLU A 40 -12.50 25.84 -14.46
CA GLU A 40 -11.23 25.81 -15.17
C GLU A 40 -10.16 26.59 -14.40
N TYR A 41 -8.95 26.04 -14.31
CA TYR A 41 -7.78 26.73 -13.79
C TYR A 41 -6.51 26.27 -14.52
N VAL A 42 -5.47 27.10 -14.50
CA VAL A 42 -4.19 26.81 -15.14
C VAL A 42 -3.20 26.26 -14.11
N VAL A 43 -2.68 25.07 -14.38
CA VAL A 43 -1.60 24.45 -13.61
C VAL A 43 -0.27 25.00 -14.13
N PRO A 44 0.62 25.52 -13.27
CA PRO A 44 1.88 26.12 -13.72
C PRO A 44 2.71 25.12 -14.56
N PRO A 45 3.18 25.49 -15.78
CA PRO A 45 3.82 24.54 -16.68
C PRO A 45 5.03 23.81 -16.09
N LEU A 46 5.83 24.49 -15.25
CA LEU A 46 7.02 23.89 -14.63
C LEU A 46 6.73 22.86 -13.54
N THR A 47 5.46 22.69 -13.12
CA THR A 47 5.08 21.53 -12.30
C THR A 47 5.28 20.21 -13.05
N GLY A 48 5.32 20.25 -14.38
CA GLY A 48 5.67 19.11 -15.21
C GLY A 48 4.51 18.19 -15.55
N HIS A 49 3.46 18.17 -14.74
CA HIS A 49 2.35 17.23 -14.88
C HIS A 49 1.02 17.83 -14.41
N GLY A 50 -0.07 17.30 -14.93
CA GLY A 50 -1.42 17.64 -14.50
C GLY A 50 -1.76 17.02 -13.13
N PRO A 51 -2.80 17.54 -12.45
CA PRO A 51 -3.20 17.14 -11.10
C PRO A 51 -3.77 15.71 -11.02
N ARG A 52 -4.15 15.12 -12.16
CA ARG A 52 -4.66 13.74 -12.24
C ARG A 52 -3.57 12.72 -12.54
N SER A 53 -2.33 13.16 -12.71
CA SER A 53 -1.20 12.29 -13.01
C SER A 53 -0.96 11.32 -11.85
N CYS A 54 -0.97 10.03 -12.15
CA CYS A 54 -0.81 8.99 -11.14
C CYS A 54 -0.34 7.67 -11.74
N PHE A 55 0.17 6.82 -10.86
CA PHE A 55 0.35 5.40 -11.11
C PHE A 55 -0.90 4.68 -10.62
N LYS A 56 -1.62 4.04 -11.54
CA LYS A 56 -2.82 3.27 -11.21
C LYS A 56 -2.43 1.82 -10.95
N TRP A 57 -2.72 1.36 -9.74
CA TRP A 57 -2.50 -0.01 -9.30
C TRP A 57 -3.82 -0.75 -9.39
N THR A 58 -3.83 -1.91 -10.04
CA THR A 58 -5.02 -2.76 -10.16
C THR A 58 -4.65 -4.19 -9.80
N LEU A 59 -5.37 -4.76 -8.84
CA LEU A 59 -5.32 -6.19 -8.56
C LEU A 59 -6.43 -6.86 -9.37
N ILE A 60 -6.07 -7.83 -10.18
CA ILE A 60 -6.98 -8.68 -10.95
C ILE A 60 -7.06 -10.00 -10.21
N ASP A 61 -8.15 -10.21 -9.49
CA ASP A 61 -8.35 -11.39 -8.66
C ASP A 61 -9.43 -12.27 -9.28
N THR A 62 -9.01 -13.45 -9.75
CA THR A 62 -9.86 -14.46 -10.37
C THR A 62 -10.01 -15.67 -9.46
N SER A 63 -9.83 -15.50 -8.15
CA SER A 63 -9.94 -16.60 -7.19
C SER A 63 -11.38 -16.97 -6.86
N GLY A 64 -12.30 -16.00 -6.92
CA GLY A 64 -13.74 -16.18 -6.73
C GLY A 64 -14.49 -16.62 -7.98
N VAL A 65 -15.82 -16.70 -7.85
CA VAL A 65 -16.75 -17.05 -8.95
C VAL A 65 -16.72 -16.00 -10.06
N THR A 66 -16.66 -14.74 -9.67
CA THR A 66 -16.49 -13.59 -10.58
C THR A 66 -15.14 -12.95 -10.34
N ALA A 67 -14.49 -12.53 -11.42
CA ALA A 67 -13.26 -11.77 -11.32
C ALA A 67 -13.55 -10.37 -10.76
N ILE A 68 -12.75 -9.93 -9.78
CA ILE A 68 -12.80 -8.58 -9.23
C ILE A 68 -11.53 -7.81 -9.60
N TYR A 69 -11.67 -6.49 -9.70
CA TYR A 69 -10.62 -5.60 -10.22
C TYR A 69 -10.35 -4.41 -9.29
N PRO A 70 -10.05 -4.63 -8.00
CA PRO A 70 -9.84 -3.49 -7.12
C PRO A 70 -8.64 -2.64 -7.60
N SER A 71 -8.82 -1.33 -7.62
CA SER A 71 -7.83 -0.35 -8.08
C SER A 71 -7.70 0.85 -7.14
N ALA A 72 -6.47 1.36 -7.07
CA ALA A 72 -6.08 2.54 -6.31
C ALA A 72 -4.96 3.28 -7.04
N ASN A 73 -4.66 4.50 -6.59
CA ASN A 73 -3.67 5.36 -7.23
C ASN A 73 -2.59 5.77 -6.23
N ILE A 74 -1.34 5.84 -6.72
CA ILE A 74 -0.28 6.67 -6.12
C ILE A 74 -0.16 7.93 -7.00
N PRO A 75 -0.51 9.12 -6.47
CA PRO A 75 -0.29 10.40 -7.16
C PRO A 75 1.16 10.58 -7.59
N PHE A 76 1.37 11.34 -8.66
CA PHE A 76 2.71 11.61 -9.19
C PHE A 76 3.64 12.27 -8.14
N ASP A 77 3.09 13.14 -7.31
CA ASP A 77 3.82 13.86 -6.24
C ASP A 77 4.30 12.93 -5.12
N ASP A 78 3.54 11.87 -4.82
CA ASP A 78 3.84 10.96 -3.72
C ASP A 78 4.98 9.99 -4.04
N VAL A 79 5.35 9.87 -5.33
CA VAL A 79 6.31 8.88 -5.83
C VAL A 79 7.69 9.03 -5.16
N ALA A 80 8.16 10.26 -4.97
CA ALA A 80 9.49 10.50 -4.41
C ALA A 80 9.59 10.03 -2.95
N THR A 81 8.54 10.25 -2.16
CA THR A 81 8.49 9.79 -0.77
C THR A 81 8.26 8.28 -0.72
N PHE A 82 7.38 7.76 -1.58
CA PHE A 82 7.11 6.33 -1.70
C PHE A 82 8.39 5.55 -2.02
N SER A 83 9.14 5.94 -3.05
CA SER A 83 10.35 5.22 -3.46
C SER A 83 11.43 5.22 -2.38
N LYS A 84 11.69 6.38 -1.75
CA LYS A 84 12.67 6.48 -0.65
C LYS A 84 12.33 5.56 0.53
N ARG A 85 11.04 5.44 0.86
CA ARG A 85 10.58 4.54 1.94
C ARG A 85 10.77 3.08 1.55
N VAL A 86 10.45 2.72 0.30
CA VAL A 86 10.68 1.37 -0.20
C VAL A 86 12.17 1.02 -0.15
N ASP A 87 13.03 1.88 -0.69
CA ASP A 87 14.48 1.68 -0.72
C ASP A 87 15.05 1.51 0.70
N ALA A 88 14.63 2.36 1.64
CA ALA A 88 15.06 2.28 3.03
C ALA A 88 14.70 0.94 3.69
N VAL A 89 13.51 0.40 3.39
CA VAL A 89 13.09 -0.91 3.92
C VAL A 89 13.81 -2.06 3.24
N ILE A 90 13.99 -2.03 1.92
CA ILE A 90 14.76 -3.07 1.21
C ILE A 90 16.20 -3.10 1.74
N GLN A 91 16.83 -1.93 1.91
CA GLN A 91 18.18 -1.84 2.51
C GLN A 91 18.20 -2.38 3.93
N ARG A 92 17.19 -2.06 4.76
CA ARG A 92 17.05 -2.63 6.10
C ARG A 92 16.94 -4.15 6.06
N ASN A 93 16.13 -4.72 5.18
CA ASN A 93 15.98 -6.18 5.05
C ASN A 93 17.29 -6.85 4.67
N ILE A 94 18.02 -6.31 3.68
CA ILE A 94 19.35 -6.80 3.28
C ILE A 94 20.32 -6.79 4.47
N LEU A 95 20.34 -5.70 5.24
CA LEU A 95 21.22 -5.58 6.42
C LEU A 95 20.82 -6.55 7.55
N LEU A 96 19.52 -6.81 7.73
CA LEU A 96 19.03 -7.78 8.70
C LEU A 96 19.43 -9.19 8.30
N ASP A 97 19.19 -9.61 7.05
CA ASP A 97 19.60 -10.93 6.53
C ASP A 97 21.11 -11.15 6.68
N SER A 98 21.90 -10.10 6.43
CA SER A 98 23.36 -10.12 6.63
C SER A 98 23.76 -10.29 8.09
N LYS A 99 22.96 -9.79 9.04
CA LYS A 99 23.17 -9.93 10.48
C LYS A 99 22.67 -11.27 11.01
N THR A 100 21.63 -11.85 10.43
CA THR A 100 21.10 -13.18 10.82
C THR A 100 22.14 -14.27 10.57
N ILE A 101 22.95 -14.15 9.51
CA ILE A 101 24.10 -15.05 9.23
C ILE A 101 25.22 -14.89 10.27
N LYS A 102 25.25 -13.78 11.04
CA LYS A 102 26.23 -13.53 12.13
C LYS A 102 25.64 -13.63 13.54
N LYS A 103 24.35 -13.97 13.67
CA LYS A 103 23.65 -14.21 14.95
C LYS A 103 23.05 -15.62 14.95
N GLU A 104 23.88 -16.62 14.69
CA GLU A 104 23.76 -17.83 15.51
C GLU A 104 24.19 -17.42 16.93
N ASP A 105 23.41 -17.84 17.92
CA ASP A 105 23.55 -17.59 19.37
C ASP A 105 22.82 -16.37 19.97
N SER A 106 21.81 -16.70 20.80
CA SER A 106 21.29 -15.99 22.01
C SER A 106 19.87 -15.41 22.02
N ARG A 107 19.00 -15.61 21.02
CA ARG A 107 17.58 -15.22 21.14
C ARG A 107 16.68 -16.43 21.36
N SER A 108 15.86 -16.38 22.41
CA SER A 108 15.05 -17.51 22.84
C SER A 108 13.91 -17.83 21.84
N PRO A 109 13.45 -19.09 21.78
CA PRO A 109 12.33 -19.55 20.94
C PRO A 109 11.08 -18.66 20.98
N ALA A 110 10.76 -18.06 22.14
CA ALA A 110 9.64 -17.13 22.32
C ALA A 110 9.59 -15.96 21.31
N TYR A 111 10.75 -15.52 20.83
CA TYR A 111 10.92 -14.37 19.94
C TYR A 111 11.25 -14.74 18.49
N THR A 112 11.56 -16.01 18.22
CA THR A 112 12.06 -16.47 16.92
C THR A 112 11.10 -17.43 16.23
N VAL A 113 10.37 -18.25 16.98
CA VAL A 113 9.46 -19.25 16.42
C VAL A 113 8.13 -18.62 16.04
N LYS A 114 7.75 -18.78 14.76
CA LYS A 114 6.47 -18.30 14.23
C LYS A 114 5.40 -19.37 14.32
N LEU A 115 4.21 -18.99 14.79
CA LEU A 115 3.07 -19.89 14.89
C LEU A 115 2.45 -20.17 13.52
N ARG A 116 2.03 -21.42 13.30
CA ARG A 116 1.42 -21.87 12.03
C ARG A 116 -0.11 -21.92 12.10
N MET A 117 -0.68 -21.75 13.29
CA MET A 117 -2.12 -21.78 13.54
C MET A 117 -2.83 -20.61 12.87
N ARG A 118 -4.05 -20.85 12.35
CA ARG A 118 -4.80 -19.90 11.52
C ARG A 118 -4.95 -18.50 12.16
N GLU A 119 -5.23 -18.44 13.46
CA GLU A 119 -5.44 -17.19 14.20
C GLU A 119 -4.14 -16.41 14.45
N PHE A 120 -3.03 -17.11 14.68
CA PHE A 120 -1.74 -16.52 15.05
C PHE A 120 -0.69 -16.66 13.95
N LYS A 121 -1.13 -16.89 12.71
CA LYS A 121 -0.27 -17.36 11.64
C LYS A 121 0.84 -16.35 11.32
N GLY A 122 2.09 -16.80 11.42
CA GLY A 122 3.29 -16.03 11.08
C GLY A 122 3.75 -15.05 12.17
N ARG A 123 3.09 -15.02 13.33
CA ARG A 123 3.47 -14.20 14.48
C ARG A 123 4.21 -15.03 15.52
N THR A 124 5.10 -14.39 16.27
CA THR A 124 5.78 -15.00 17.43
C THR A 124 4.91 -14.94 18.68
N PRO A 125 4.96 -15.94 19.57
CA PRO A 125 4.23 -15.90 20.85
C PRO A 125 4.49 -14.63 21.66
N ALA A 126 5.74 -14.16 21.76
CA ALA A 126 6.07 -12.92 22.45
C ALA A 126 5.38 -11.68 21.84
N SER A 127 5.37 -11.54 20.51
CA SER A 127 4.68 -10.44 19.83
C SER A 127 3.16 -10.44 20.03
N ILE A 128 2.55 -11.60 20.27
CA ILE A 128 1.11 -11.71 20.49
C ILE A 128 0.75 -11.23 21.89
N LEU A 129 1.54 -11.66 22.87
CA LEU A 129 1.37 -11.28 24.27
C LEU A 129 1.72 -9.80 24.54
N LEU A 130 2.67 -9.23 23.80
CA LEU A 130 3.00 -7.80 23.88
C LEU A 130 1.88 -6.92 23.32
N GLU A 131 1.27 -7.31 22.19
CA GLU A 131 0.14 -6.55 21.62
C GLU A 131 -1.13 -6.67 22.49
N ASP A 132 -1.40 -7.85 23.03
CA ASP A 132 -2.61 -8.13 23.79
C ASP A 132 -2.39 -9.28 24.77
N GLY A 133 -2.09 -8.94 26.03
CA GLY A 133 -1.87 -9.89 27.11
C GLY A 133 -3.07 -10.79 27.42
N THR A 134 -4.28 -10.42 26.98
CA THR A 134 -5.48 -11.25 27.17
C THR A 134 -5.48 -12.50 26.28
N LYS A 135 -4.65 -12.54 25.23
CA LYS A 135 -4.50 -13.68 24.31
C LYS A 135 -3.70 -14.86 24.89
N LYS A 136 -3.25 -14.76 26.14
CA LYS A 136 -2.56 -15.85 26.86
C LYS A 136 -3.35 -17.16 26.82
N GLU A 137 -4.64 -17.13 27.13
CA GLU A 137 -5.48 -18.33 27.17
C GLU A 137 -5.62 -18.98 25.78
N GLN A 138 -5.73 -18.15 24.73
CA GLN A 138 -5.81 -18.63 23.36
C GLN A 138 -4.51 -19.33 22.91
N LEU A 139 -3.35 -18.80 23.32
CA LEU A 139 -2.06 -19.44 23.07
C LEU A 139 -1.91 -20.77 23.82
N LEU A 140 -2.40 -20.86 25.06
CA LEU A 140 -2.41 -22.12 25.81
C LEU A 140 -3.34 -23.17 25.18
N ASN A 141 -4.48 -22.75 24.62
CA ASN A 141 -5.35 -23.64 23.84
C ASN A 141 -4.64 -24.19 22.60
N VAL A 142 -3.78 -23.40 21.96
CA VAL A 142 -2.92 -23.87 20.87
C VAL A 142 -1.92 -24.93 21.36
N VAL A 143 -1.31 -24.73 22.54
CA VAL A 143 -0.43 -25.75 23.14
C VAL A 143 -1.17 -27.06 23.38
N GLN A 144 -2.36 -27.01 23.97
CA GLN A 144 -3.18 -28.21 24.21
C GLN A 144 -3.52 -28.92 22.90
N TYR A 145 -3.91 -28.18 21.86
CA TYR A 145 -4.18 -28.74 20.54
C TYR A 145 -2.94 -29.41 19.93
N LEU A 146 -1.77 -28.75 19.98
CA LEU A 146 -0.52 -29.27 19.44
C LEU A 146 -0.05 -30.53 20.19
N ARG A 147 -0.22 -30.58 21.51
CA ARG A 147 0.03 -31.79 22.33
C ARG A 147 -0.93 -32.92 21.99
N GLY A 148 -2.20 -32.60 21.74
CA GLY A 148 -3.24 -33.57 21.37
C GLY A 148 -3.05 -34.24 20.01
N GLN A 149 -2.17 -33.72 19.13
CA GLN A 149 -1.83 -34.35 17.84
C GLN A 149 -0.98 -35.62 17.99
N GLY A 150 -0.41 -35.88 19.19
CA GLY A 150 0.30 -37.11 19.52
C GLY A 150 1.70 -37.24 18.89
N GLU A 151 2.46 -38.22 19.38
CA GLU A 151 3.87 -38.45 18.99
C GLU A 151 4.05 -38.94 17.54
N ASN A 152 3.01 -39.53 16.94
CA ASN A 152 3.03 -40.05 15.57
C ASN A 152 2.76 -39.00 14.48
N SER A 153 2.66 -37.71 14.86
CA SER A 153 2.44 -36.65 13.89
C SER A 153 3.68 -36.40 13.03
N ARG A 154 3.49 -36.31 11.71
CA ARG A 154 4.52 -35.88 10.75
C ARG A 154 5.16 -34.53 11.12
N TYR A 155 4.46 -33.71 11.90
CA TYR A 155 4.89 -32.36 12.29
C TYR A 155 5.40 -32.28 13.73
N ARG A 156 5.69 -33.40 14.40
CA ARG A 156 6.08 -33.46 15.81
C ARG A 156 7.13 -32.41 16.20
N GLU A 157 8.27 -32.40 15.52
CA GLU A 157 9.39 -31.50 15.83
C GLU A 157 8.99 -30.02 15.69
N ALA A 158 8.24 -29.68 14.63
CA ALA A 158 7.72 -28.33 14.43
C ALA A 158 6.62 -27.95 15.43
N ASN A 159 5.87 -28.93 15.95
CA ASN A 159 4.86 -28.73 16.99
C ASN A 159 5.54 -28.50 18.35
N GLU A 160 6.57 -29.28 18.68
CA GLU A 160 7.37 -29.11 19.90
C GLU A 160 8.06 -27.73 19.93
N GLN A 161 8.64 -27.28 18.81
CA GLN A 161 9.20 -25.93 18.71
C GLN A 161 8.17 -24.83 18.98
N GLN A 162 6.95 -24.96 18.45
CA GLN A 162 5.87 -24.00 18.70
C GLN A 162 5.38 -24.06 20.15
N ILE A 163 5.28 -25.26 20.74
CA ILE A 163 4.91 -25.44 22.16
C ILE A 163 5.94 -24.74 23.06
N ASN A 164 7.23 -25.04 22.88
CA ASN A 164 8.30 -24.49 23.70
C ASN A 164 8.34 -22.95 23.60
N ALA A 165 8.16 -22.40 22.39
CA ALA A 165 8.11 -20.97 22.18
C ALA A 165 6.90 -20.29 22.85
N ILE A 166 5.73 -20.95 22.86
CA ILE A 166 4.55 -20.42 23.55
C ILE A 166 4.75 -20.44 25.06
N GLU A 167 5.19 -21.57 25.61
CA GLU A 167 5.37 -21.72 27.06
C GLU A 167 6.43 -20.77 27.60
N GLU A 168 7.52 -20.58 26.86
CA GLU A 168 8.57 -19.64 27.21
C GLU A 168 8.07 -18.18 27.16
N ALA A 169 7.31 -17.80 26.11
CA ALA A 169 6.73 -16.45 26.03
C ALA A 169 5.72 -16.18 27.14
N VAL A 170 4.90 -17.17 27.51
CA VAL A 170 3.99 -17.07 28.66
C VAL A 170 4.78 -16.92 29.95
N SER A 171 5.86 -17.69 30.14
CA SER A 171 6.74 -17.55 31.30
C SER A 171 7.37 -16.16 31.39
N PHE A 172 7.78 -15.58 30.26
CA PHE A 172 8.34 -14.22 30.20
C PHE A 172 7.31 -13.14 30.53
N LEU A 173 6.05 -13.32 30.09
CA LEU A 173 4.94 -12.45 30.46
C LEU A 173 4.66 -12.52 31.96
N GLU A 174 4.58 -13.73 32.53
CA GLU A 174 4.34 -13.93 33.96
C GLU A 174 5.46 -13.37 34.85
N LYS A 175 6.71 -13.45 34.37
CA LYS A 175 7.89 -12.89 35.05
C LYS A 175 8.09 -11.39 34.81
N GLY A 176 7.28 -10.77 33.95
CA GLY A 176 7.41 -9.35 33.60
C GLY A 176 8.69 -8.99 32.82
N ILE A 177 9.34 -9.96 32.19
CA ILE A 177 10.61 -9.78 31.42
C ILE A 177 10.38 -9.80 29.90
N LEU A 178 9.12 -9.77 29.47
CA LEU A 178 8.76 -9.75 28.06
C LEU A 178 9.16 -8.39 27.43
N SER A 179 10.26 -8.36 26.70
CA SER A 179 10.78 -7.14 26.05
C SER A 179 10.27 -6.95 24.62
N GLU A 180 9.80 -5.73 24.30
CA GLU A 180 9.46 -5.30 22.94
C GLU A 180 10.69 -5.22 22.02
N GLU A 181 11.86 -4.90 22.57
CA GLU A 181 13.12 -4.78 21.81
C GLU A 181 13.60 -6.13 21.24
N ALA A 182 13.15 -7.24 21.85
CA ALA A 182 13.45 -8.58 21.38
C ALA A 182 12.44 -9.10 20.32
N ALA A 183 11.27 -8.47 20.19
CA ALA A 183 10.23 -8.84 19.22
C ALA A 183 10.39 -8.04 17.92
N GLU A 184 11.33 -8.46 17.05
CA GLU A 184 11.56 -7.86 15.71
C GLU A 184 10.44 -8.19 14.68
N ASN A 185 9.17 -8.23 15.09
CA ASN A 185 8.02 -8.47 14.20
C ASN A 185 7.16 -7.20 13.99
N GLY A 186 7.80 -6.06 13.79
CA GLY A 186 7.11 -4.84 13.39
C GLY A 186 6.71 -4.90 11.91
N SER A 187 5.45 -4.59 11.60
CA SER A 187 5.06 -4.23 10.23
C SER A 187 5.44 -2.77 9.98
N ILE A 188 6.01 -2.49 8.81
CA ILE A 188 6.37 -1.14 8.40
C ILE A 188 5.35 -0.68 7.37
N VAL A 189 4.50 0.29 7.72
CA VAL A 189 3.53 0.86 6.78
C VAL A 189 4.22 1.88 5.88
N ILE A 190 4.18 1.64 4.58
CA ILE A 190 4.94 2.41 3.59
C ILE A 190 4.04 3.45 2.94
N TYR A 191 2.83 3.01 2.61
CA TYR A 191 1.80 3.84 2.02
C TYR A 191 0.44 3.44 2.59
N ASN A 192 -0.36 4.41 3.02
CA ASN A 192 -1.67 4.16 3.59
C ASN A 192 -2.65 5.27 3.23
N ILE A 193 -3.65 4.92 2.43
CA ILE A 193 -4.87 5.67 2.22
C ILE A 193 -5.98 4.89 2.93
N PRO A 194 -6.35 5.27 4.16
CA PRO A 194 -7.38 4.54 4.90
C PRO A 194 -8.73 4.63 4.21
N GLN A 195 -9.04 5.79 3.62
CA GLN A 195 -10.26 6.00 2.85
C GLN A 195 -10.10 7.22 1.93
N LYS A 196 -10.41 7.05 0.64
CA LYS A 196 -10.51 8.15 -0.33
C LYS A 196 -11.81 8.05 -1.11
N ILE A 197 -12.52 9.17 -1.17
CA ILE A 197 -13.81 9.32 -1.84
C ILE A 197 -13.58 10.03 -3.17
N LEU A 198 -14.17 9.54 -4.26
CA LEU A 198 -14.14 10.18 -5.57
C LEU A 198 -15.55 10.66 -5.96
N GLU A 199 -15.86 11.91 -5.63
CA GLU A 199 -17.18 12.52 -5.92
C GLU A 199 -17.51 12.60 -7.42
N ASN A 200 -16.49 12.68 -8.27
CA ASN A 200 -16.65 12.65 -9.73
C ASN A 200 -16.92 11.25 -10.31
N ARG A 201 -17.07 10.23 -9.44
CA ARG A 201 -17.39 8.85 -9.84
C ARG A 201 -18.60 8.33 -9.07
N PRO A 202 -19.80 8.86 -9.33
CA PRO A 202 -21.04 8.29 -8.81
C PRO A 202 -21.29 6.91 -9.43
N ALA A 203 -21.96 6.04 -8.68
CA ALA A 203 -22.45 4.78 -9.19
C ALA A 203 -23.51 5.02 -10.29
N LYS A 204 -23.61 4.06 -11.21
CA LYS A 204 -24.58 4.12 -12.33
C LYS A 204 -25.92 3.48 -11.93
N GLY A 205 -26.98 3.82 -12.65
CA GLY A 205 -28.31 3.23 -12.47
C GLY A 205 -29.04 3.75 -11.24
N GLU A 206 -29.73 2.87 -10.50
CA GLU A 206 -30.56 3.20 -9.34
C GLU A 206 -29.75 3.66 -8.10
N THR A 207 -28.42 3.60 -8.17
CA THR A 207 -27.52 3.83 -7.03
C THR A 207 -26.78 5.17 -7.09
N LYS A 208 -27.25 6.15 -7.88
CA LYS A 208 -26.60 7.47 -8.12
C LYS A 208 -26.13 8.23 -6.88
N GLU A 209 -26.67 7.93 -5.70
CA GLU A 209 -26.26 8.52 -4.42
C GLU A 209 -25.00 7.89 -3.80
N HIS A 210 -24.46 6.81 -4.39
CA HIS A 210 -23.24 6.16 -3.93
C HIS A 210 -22.05 6.63 -4.76
N TYR A 211 -20.97 6.96 -4.08
CA TYR A 211 -19.73 7.41 -4.70
C TYR A 211 -18.65 6.36 -4.56
N PHE A 212 -17.75 6.30 -5.53
CA PHE A 212 -16.63 5.36 -5.47
C PHE A 212 -15.71 5.72 -4.30
N VAL A 213 -15.44 4.71 -3.46
CA VAL A 213 -14.55 4.80 -2.31
C VAL A 213 -13.47 3.74 -2.45
N TYR A 214 -12.25 4.09 -2.07
CA TYR A 214 -11.18 3.11 -1.98
C TYR A 214 -10.30 3.28 -0.75
N SER A 215 -9.74 2.17 -0.29
CA SER A 215 -8.60 2.15 0.62
C SER A 215 -7.42 1.44 -0.04
N PHE A 216 -6.22 1.85 0.34
CA PHE A 216 -4.99 1.35 -0.26
C PHE A 216 -3.88 1.32 0.77
N LYS A 217 -3.34 0.12 1.03
CA LYS A 217 -2.27 -0.08 2.00
C LYS A 217 -1.13 -0.86 1.37
N ILE A 218 0.09 -0.38 1.57
CA ILE A 218 1.33 -1.09 1.27
C ILE A 218 2.12 -1.16 2.57
N GLU A 219 2.45 -2.37 3.01
CA GLU A 219 3.23 -2.61 4.21
C GLU A 219 4.28 -3.70 4.00
N CYS A 220 5.37 -3.61 4.75
CA CYS A 220 6.40 -4.63 4.81
C CYS A 220 6.28 -5.40 6.15
N LEU A 221 6.00 -6.69 6.06
CA LEU A 221 5.91 -7.64 7.15
C LEU A 221 7.29 -8.27 7.37
N SER A 222 7.99 -7.82 8.41
CA SER A 222 9.34 -8.28 8.72
C SER A 222 9.40 -9.81 8.92
N GLY A 223 10.44 -10.45 8.36
CA GLY A 223 10.69 -11.89 8.50
C GLY A 223 9.78 -12.81 7.68
N TYR A 224 9.05 -12.30 6.69
CA TYR A 224 8.35 -13.13 5.70
C TYR A 224 9.19 -13.23 4.42
N GLU A 225 9.16 -14.40 3.74
CA GLU A 225 9.81 -14.59 2.43
C GLU A 225 9.24 -13.64 1.36
N TYR A 226 7.95 -13.32 1.48
CA TYR A 226 7.28 -12.29 0.69
C TYR A 226 6.88 -11.17 1.64
N PRO A 227 7.81 -10.27 2.01
CA PRO A 227 7.57 -9.32 3.08
C PRO A 227 6.58 -8.24 2.68
N TRP A 228 6.37 -7.96 1.40
CA TRP A 228 5.52 -6.86 0.98
C TRP A 228 4.08 -7.28 0.78
N GLN A 229 3.18 -6.71 1.57
CA GLN A 229 1.75 -6.85 1.39
C GLN A 229 1.15 -5.59 0.77
N ILE A 230 0.45 -5.77 -0.33
CA ILE A 230 -0.37 -4.73 -0.96
C ILE A 230 -1.83 -5.10 -0.79
N GLN A 231 -2.66 -4.18 -0.33
CA GLN A 231 -4.09 -4.35 -0.11
C GLN A 231 -4.87 -3.22 -0.78
N ILE A 232 -5.83 -3.56 -1.62
CA ILE A 232 -6.75 -2.59 -2.23
C ILE A 232 -8.19 -3.01 -1.93
N HIS A 233 -8.96 -2.07 -1.39
CA HIS A 233 -10.39 -2.21 -1.22
C HIS A 233 -11.11 -1.15 -2.04
N ASN A 234 -12.17 -1.54 -2.74
CA ASN A 234 -13.11 -0.64 -3.37
C ASN A 234 -14.53 -0.96 -2.95
N SER A 235 -15.33 0.08 -2.87
CA SER A 235 -16.77 0.00 -2.67
C SER A 235 -17.43 1.25 -3.24
N TYR A 236 -18.75 1.25 -3.26
CA TYR A 236 -19.54 2.46 -3.46
C TYR A 236 -20.33 2.72 -2.19
N CYS A 237 -20.21 3.91 -1.61
CA CYS A 237 -20.87 4.28 -0.36
C CYS A 237 -21.64 5.59 -0.54
N LYS A 238 -22.76 5.74 0.18
CA LYS A 238 -23.36 7.07 0.37
C LYS A 238 -22.42 7.94 1.18
N ILE A 239 -22.50 9.25 0.93
CA ILE A 239 -21.69 10.25 1.62
C ILE A 239 -22.58 11.21 2.41
N LYS A 240 -22.07 11.68 3.55
CA LYS A 240 -22.67 12.70 4.38
C LYS A 240 -21.75 13.91 4.43
N LYS A 241 -22.28 15.08 4.09
CA LYS A 241 -21.60 16.36 4.28
C LYS A 241 -21.79 16.79 5.74
N MET A 242 -20.69 17.05 6.42
CA MET A 242 -20.66 17.54 7.79
C MET A 242 -20.78 19.07 7.82
N LYS A 243 -21.07 19.64 8.99
CA LYS A 243 -21.25 21.11 9.16
C LYS A 243 -20.01 21.93 8.79
N ASN A 244 -18.82 21.32 8.82
CA ASN A 244 -17.54 21.93 8.47
C ASN A 244 -17.12 21.67 7.01
N GLU A 245 -18.07 21.37 6.12
CA GLU A 245 -17.84 21.00 4.71
C GLU A 245 -17.01 19.72 4.48
N THR A 246 -16.58 19.02 5.52
CA THR A 246 -15.92 17.72 5.36
C THR A 246 -16.93 16.64 4.96
N ILE A 247 -16.45 15.66 4.19
CA ILE A 247 -17.26 14.58 3.65
C ILE A 247 -16.87 13.28 4.35
N GLN A 248 -17.87 12.55 4.83
CA GLN A 248 -17.68 11.21 5.39
C GLN A 248 -18.55 10.19 4.66
N THR A 249 -18.07 8.96 4.55
CA THR A 249 -18.85 7.83 4.05
C THR A 249 -19.82 7.33 5.11
N ILE A 250 -20.92 6.73 4.68
CA ILE A 250 -21.83 5.94 5.54
C ILE A 250 -21.52 4.45 5.27
N PRO A 251 -20.66 3.80 6.09
CA PRO A 251 -20.10 2.48 5.75
C PRO A 251 -21.15 1.37 5.56
N GLU A 252 -22.29 1.47 6.24
CA GLU A 252 -23.40 0.51 6.18
C GLU A 252 -24.06 0.47 4.79
N THR A 253 -23.90 1.54 4.01
CA THR A 253 -24.43 1.66 2.64
C THR A 253 -23.47 1.11 1.58
N ALA A 254 -22.36 0.48 1.98
CA ALA A 254 -21.36 0.02 1.04
C ALA A 254 -21.89 -1.11 0.13
N ILE A 255 -21.92 -0.84 -1.18
CA ILE A 255 -22.29 -1.78 -2.24
C ILE A 255 -21.09 -2.07 -3.16
N LEU A 256 -21.21 -3.10 -4.02
CA LEU A 256 -20.20 -3.47 -5.03
C LEU A 256 -18.78 -3.58 -4.46
N LYS A 257 -18.65 -4.28 -3.33
CA LYS A 257 -17.38 -4.42 -2.61
C LYS A 257 -16.40 -5.31 -3.40
N ALA A 258 -15.18 -4.84 -3.58
CA ALA A 258 -14.08 -5.59 -4.16
C ALA A 258 -12.84 -5.41 -3.27
N SER A 259 -12.28 -6.51 -2.77
CA SER A 259 -11.12 -6.47 -1.88
C SER A 259 -10.14 -7.55 -2.30
N SER A 260 -8.88 -7.20 -2.48
CA SER A 260 -7.84 -8.17 -2.79
C SER A 260 -6.49 -7.74 -2.21
N SER A 261 -5.60 -8.72 -2.04
CA SER A 261 -4.25 -8.51 -1.54
C SER A 261 -3.25 -9.45 -2.19
N ILE A 262 -2.07 -8.91 -2.52
CA ILE A 262 -0.94 -9.67 -3.07
C ILE A 262 0.29 -9.53 -2.17
N MET A 263 1.06 -10.62 -2.09
CA MET A 263 2.35 -10.68 -1.40
C MET A 263 3.49 -10.67 -2.43
N LEU A 264 4.47 -9.79 -2.23
CA LEU A 264 5.63 -9.61 -3.09
C LEU A 264 6.94 -9.82 -2.33
N THR A 265 7.96 -10.23 -3.07
CA THR A 265 9.36 -10.25 -2.61
C THR A 265 9.97 -8.85 -2.66
N ASP A 266 11.12 -8.65 -1.99
CA ASP A 266 11.92 -7.42 -2.10
C ASP A 266 12.31 -7.13 -3.56
N TYR A 267 12.65 -8.17 -4.33
CA TYR A 267 12.98 -8.04 -5.75
C TYR A 267 11.81 -7.48 -6.56
N GLU A 268 10.61 -8.03 -6.38
CA GLU A 268 9.43 -7.58 -7.11
C GLU A 268 9.01 -6.16 -6.72
N MET A 269 9.09 -5.81 -5.43
CA MET A 269 8.80 -4.45 -4.98
C MET A 269 9.85 -3.45 -5.48
N GLY A 270 11.13 -3.82 -5.48
CA GLY A 270 12.22 -3.04 -6.06
C GLY A 270 12.02 -2.81 -7.56
N TYR A 271 11.68 -3.85 -8.33
CA TYR A 271 11.35 -3.75 -9.76
C TYR A 271 10.18 -2.79 -10.03
N ILE A 272 9.10 -2.90 -9.26
CA ILE A 272 7.94 -2.01 -9.38
C ILE A 272 8.36 -0.56 -9.15
N THR A 273 9.10 -0.31 -8.07
CA THR A 273 9.49 1.04 -7.66
C THR A 273 10.44 1.67 -8.68
N ASP A 274 11.39 0.90 -9.21
CA ASP A 274 12.28 1.32 -10.29
C ASP A 274 11.50 1.68 -11.56
N GLN A 275 10.52 0.86 -11.98
CA GLN A 275 9.68 1.18 -13.14
C GLN A 275 8.88 2.48 -12.89
N ILE A 276 8.31 2.67 -11.71
CA ILE A 276 7.59 3.89 -11.36
C ILE A 276 8.50 5.12 -11.49
N VAL A 277 9.67 5.10 -10.87
CA VAL A 277 10.63 6.22 -10.89
C VAL A 277 11.14 6.51 -12.30
N LYS A 278 11.47 5.48 -13.08
CA LYS A 278 11.90 5.63 -14.48
C LYS A 278 10.83 6.28 -15.34
N ARG A 279 9.57 5.87 -15.19
CA ARG A 279 8.45 6.40 -16.01
C ARG A 279 8.13 7.84 -15.66
N LYS A 280 8.19 8.19 -14.37
CA LYS A 280 8.13 9.58 -13.89
C LYS A 280 9.21 10.44 -14.55
N THR A 281 10.46 10.02 -14.42
CA THR A 281 11.63 10.76 -14.93
C THR A 281 11.59 10.91 -16.45
N ASN A 282 11.27 9.83 -17.18
CA ASN A 282 11.18 9.87 -18.64
C ASN A 282 10.07 10.82 -19.12
N PHE A 283 8.94 10.86 -18.42
CA PHE A 283 7.86 11.79 -18.73
C PHE A 283 8.32 13.24 -18.52
N GLU A 284 8.91 13.55 -17.37
CA GLU A 284 9.44 14.88 -17.07
C GLU A 284 10.46 15.33 -18.12
N GLN A 285 11.45 14.48 -18.43
CA GLN A 285 12.49 14.79 -19.41
C GLN A 285 11.95 14.98 -20.83
N ALA A 286 11.02 14.13 -21.26
CA ALA A 286 10.46 14.19 -22.60
C ALA A 286 9.69 15.51 -22.86
N TYR A 287 9.04 16.05 -21.82
CA TYR A 287 8.18 17.22 -21.95
C TYR A 287 8.78 18.51 -21.39
N PHE A 288 9.85 18.45 -20.60
CA PHE A 288 10.47 19.62 -19.97
C PHE A 288 10.76 20.76 -20.96
N PRO A 289 11.35 20.53 -22.15
CA PRO A 289 11.62 21.62 -23.09
C PRO A 289 10.36 22.36 -23.55
N LYS A 290 9.25 21.63 -23.74
CA LYS A 290 7.96 22.23 -24.12
C LYS A 290 7.39 23.06 -22.96
N MET A 291 7.39 22.48 -21.76
CA MET A 291 6.83 23.12 -20.56
C MET A 291 7.63 24.36 -20.14
N PHE A 292 8.95 24.33 -20.32
CA PHE A 292 9.79 25.49 -20.08
C PHE A 292 9.45 26.65 -21.03
N LYS A 293 9.31 26.37 -22.33
CA LYS A 293 8.88 27.39 -23.31
C LYS A 293 7.52 27.99 -22.97
N GLU A 294 6.57 27.13 -22.57
CA GLU A 294 5.24 27.57 -22.15
C GLU A 294 5.28 28.43 -20.89
N SER A 295 6.15 28.09 -19.93
CA SER A 295 6.36 28.92 -18.73
C SER A 295 6.88 30.32 -19.06
N VAL A 296 7.86 30.44 -19.97
CA VAL A 296 8.42 31.74 -20.38
C VAL A 296 7.35 32.58 -21.07
N GLU A 297 6.51 31.96 -21.89
CA GLU A 297 5.44 32.66 -22.58
C GLU A 297 4.34 33.13 -21.62
N GLN A 298 3.93 32.29 -20.66
CA GLN A 298 2.98 32.68 -19.62
C GLN A 298 3.52 33.83 -18.75
N GLU A 299 4.81 33.81 -18.44
CA GLU A 299 5.44 34.93 -17.72
C GLU A 299 5.43 36.22 -18.55
N ARG A 300 5.68 36.14 -19.87
CA ARG A 300 5.57 37.29 -20.78
C ARG A 300 4.17 37.86 -20.78
N MET A 301 3.15 37.00 -20.95
CA MET A 301 1.73 37.39 -20.93
C MET A 301 1.34 38.04 -19.60
N LEU A 302 1.77 37.47 -18.47
CA LEU A 302 1.51 38.03 -17.14
C LEU A 302 2.11 39.42 -16.97
N ARG A 303 3.36 39.62 -17.42
CA ARG A 303 4.02 40.94 -17.38
C ARG A 303 3.30 41.98 -18.24
N GLU A 304 2.79 41.58 -19.41
CA GLU A 304 2.01 42.46 -20.29
C GLU A 304 0.66 42.83 -19.65
N TYR A 305 -0.04 41.87 -19.06
CA TYR A 305 -1.28 42.09 -18.34
C TYR A 305 -1.10 43.04 -17.15
N LEU A 306 -0.09 42.83 -16.31
CA LEU A 306 0.17 43.70 -15.16
C LEU A 306 0.56 45.13 -15.57
N LYS A 307 1.14 45.32 -16.76
CA LYS A 307 1.41 46.66 -17.32
C LYS A 307 0.12 47.36 -17.79
N SER A 308 -0.82 46.62 -18.38
CA SER A 308 -2.13 47.16 -18.77
C SER A 308 -3.08 47.36 -17.60
N ASN A 309 -2.83 46.65 -16.48
CA ASN A 309 -3.68 46.64 -15.29
C ASN A 309 -2.88 46.96 -14.01
N PRO A 310 -2.40 48.20 -13.81
CA PRO A 310 -1.54 48.53 -12.68
C PRO A 310 -2.20 48.37 -11.30
N GLN A 311 -3.53 48.40 -11.24
CA GLN A 311 -4.29 48.18 -9.98
C GLN A 311 -4.17 46.74 -9.48
N ASP A 312 -3.85 45.78 -10.36
CA ASP A 312 -3.69 44.37 -10.04
C ASP A 312 -2.24 44.01 -9.62
N GLN A 313 -1.33 45.00 -9.54
CA GLN A 313 0.06 44.79 -9.09
C GLN A 313 0.22 44.68 -7.56
N VAL A 314 -0.85 44.92 -6.79
CA VAL A 314 -0.81 44.91 -5.32
C VAL A 314 -1.51 43.66 -4.78
N ALA A 315 -0.78 42.55 -4.74
CA ALA A 315 -1.06 41.37 -3.91
C ALA A 315 0.23 40.56 -3.67
#